data_AF-A0A837HSE4-F1
#
_entry.id   AF-A0A837HSE4-F1
#
_cell.length_a   1.000
_cell.length_b   1.000
_cell.length_c   1.000
_cell.angle_alpha   90.00
_cell.angle_beta   90.00
_cell.angle_gamma   90.00
#
_symmetry.space_group_name_H-M   'P 1'
#
loop_
_entity.id
_entity.type
_entity.pdbx_description
1 polymer ?
#
loop_
_entity_poly.entity_id
_entity_poly.type
_entity_poly.pdbx_seq_one_letter_code
_entity_poly.pdbx_strand_id
1 'polypeptide(L)'
;MKKNHLYIIGGIIAILIIIGIFSPDAEKAAFNNTAKDVQIITNTDSVLLAPDITETSITPSKFYSVVSVVDGDTIKLNMDGKTETFRLIGIDT
;
A
#
# COMPACT_ATOMS: atom_id res chain seq x y z
N MET A 1 13.27 36.73 -36.07
CA MET A 1 14.01 35.73 -35.26
C MET A 1 14.55 34.66 -36.18
N LYS A 2 15.83 34.26 -36.03
CA LYS A 2 16.43 33.20 -36.87
C LYS A 2 15.78 31.85 -36.52
N LYS A 3 15.53 31.00 -37.51
CA LYS A 3 14.83 29.70 -37.36
C LYS A 3 15.41 28.83 -36.24
N ASN A 4 16.69 28.99 -35.94
CA ASN A 4 17.42 28.27 -34.90
C ASN A 4 16.90 28.57 -33.48
N HIS A 5 16.34 29.76 -33.21
CA HIS A 5 15.74 30.07 -31.91
C HIS A 5 14.37 29.43 -31.71
N LEU A 6 13.64 29.19 -32.80
CA LEU A 6 12.32 28.56 -32.73
C LEU A 6 12.41 27.11 -32.27
N TYR A 7 13.43 26.38 -32.73
CA TYR A 7 13.69 25.00 -32.29
C TYR A 7 14.18 24.91 -30.83
N ILE A 8 14.97 25.89 -30.39
CA ILE A 8 15.44 25.95 -28.99
C ILE A 8 14.25 26.18 -28.04
N ILE A 9 13.37 27.13 -28.37
CA ILE A 9 12.18 27.44 -27.57
C ILE A 9 11.19 26.27 -27.57
N GLY A 10 10.95 25.65 -28.74
CA GLY A 10 10.09 24.47 -28.84
C GLY A 10 10.63 23.25 -28.08
N GLY A 11 11.95 23.04 -28.11
CA GLY A 11 12.61 21.96 -27.36
C GLY A 11 12.49 22.13 -25.84
N ILE A 12 12.67 23.35 -25.33
CA ILE A 12 12.52 23.65 -23.90
C ILE A 12 11.07 23.40 -23.44
N ILE A 13 10.08 23.82 -24.24
CA ILE A 13 8.66 23.60 -23.93
C ILE A 13 8.32 22.10 -23.94
N ALA A 14 8.82 21.35 -24.93
CA ALA A 14 8.59 19.91 -25.01
C ALA A 14 9.20 19.16 -23.80
N ILE A 15 10.39 19.56 -23.36
CA ILE A 15 11.05 18.98 -22.17
C ILE A 15 10.25 19.27 -20.90
N LEU A 16 9.74 20.49 -20.71
CA LEU A 16 8.93 20.83 -19.54
C LEU A 16 7.61 20.05 -19.47
N ILE A 17 6.98 19.77 -20.61
CA ILE A 17 5.76 18.96 -20.68
C ILE A 17 6.06 17.51 -20.29
N ILE A 18 7.18 16.94 -20.75
CA ILE A 18 7.57 15.57 -20.41
C ILE A 18 7.87 15.43 -18.91
N ILE A 19 8.54 16.41 -18.30
CA ILE A 19 8.83 16.42 -16.86
C ILE A 19 7.54 16.57 -16.03
N GLY A 20 6.59 17.40 -16.50
CA GLY A 20 5.31 17.61 -15.81
C GLY A 20 4.42 16.35 -15.77
N ILE A 21 4.44 15.52 -16.82
CA ILE A 21 3.64 14.29 -16.88
C ILE A 21 4.27 13.17 -16.05
N PHE A 22 5.59 13.17 -15.88
CA PHE A 22 6.35 12.15 -15.15
C PHE A 22 6.73 12.56 -13.71
N SER A 23 5.93 13.41 -13.05
CA SER A 23 6.12 13.66 -11.62
C SER A 23 5.53 12.49 -10.81
N PRO A 24 6.35 11.64 -10.15
CA PRO A 24 5.82 10.69 -9.20
C PRO A 24 5.19 11.48 -8.05
N ASP A 25 3.95 11.14 -7.69
CA ASP A 25 3.27 11.68 -6.52
C ASP A 25 4.20 11.54 -5.31
N ALA A 26 4.67 12.68 -4.80
CA ALA A 26 5.47 12.74 -3.58
C ALA A 26 4.53 12.41 -2.42
N GLU A 27 4.38 11.11 -2.16
CA GLU A 27 3.63 10.59 -1.03
C GLU A 27 4.25 11.15 0.25
N LYS A 28 3.44 11.92 0.98
CA LYS A 28 3.85 12.56 2.23
C LYS A 28 4.16 11.48 3.26
N ALA A 29 5.43 11.32 3.58
CA ALA A 29 5.85 10.58 4.76
C ALA A 29 5.30 11.28 6.03
N ALA A 30 4.32 10.67 6.69
CA ALA A 30 3.88 11.01 8.04
C ALA A 30 4.11 9.76 8.92
N PHE A 31 5.21 9.71 9.66
CA PHE A 31 5.37 10.19 11.05
C PHE A 31 4.76 9.23 12.11
N ASN A 32 5.63 8.35 12.59
CA ASN A 32 5.82 7.82 13.96
C ASN A 32 4.59 7.61 14.86
N ASN A 33 4.27 6.33 15.10
CA ASN A 33 3.69 5.89 16.36
C ASN A 33 4.70 5.03 17.13
N THR A 34 5.38 5.67 18.07
CA THR A 34 6.09 5.02 19.18
C THR A 34 5.04 4.44 20.12
N ALA A 35 4.66 3.17 19.93
CA ALA A 35 3.92 2.43 20.94
C ALA A 35 4.90 2.08 22.08
N LYS A 36 4.73 2.77 23.19
CA LYS A 36 5.39 2.50 24.47
C LYS A 36 4.75 1.24 25.04
N ASP A 37 5.38 0.09 24.84
CA ASP A 37 4.91 -1.16 25.46
C ASP A 37 5.23 -1.16 26.95
N VAL A 38 4.20 -1.41 27.75
CA VAL A 38 4.22 -1.38 29.20
C VAL A 38 4.55 -2.79 29.67
N GLN A 39 5.71 -2.96 30.32
CA GLN A 39 6.06 -4.21 30.98
C GLN A 39 5.10 -4.48 32.15
N ILE A 40 4.32 -5.55 32.04
CA ILE A 40 3.62 -6.15 33.19
C ILE A 40 4.47 -7.34 33.66
N ILE A 41 5.18 -7.13 34.77
CA ILE A 41 5.77 -8.22 35.55
C ILE A 41 4.73 -8.64 36.59
N THR A 42 4.29 -9.89 36.55
CA THR A 42 3.66 -10.54 37.70
C THR A 42 4.09 -12.01 37.73
N ASN A 43 5.04 -12.31 38.61
CA ASN A 43 5.34 -13.68 39.01
C ASN A 43 4.24 -14.16 39.95
N THR A 44 3.57 -15.25 39.61
CA THR A 44 2.92 -16.13 40.57
C THR A 44 2.98 -17.54 39.99
N ASP A 45 3.72 -18.40 40.67
CA ASP A 45 3.84 -19.82 40.36
C ASP A 45 2.46 -20.47 40.36
N SER A 46 2.06 -20.98 39.20
CA SER A 46 0.93 -21.88 39.04
C SER A 46 1.26 -22.82 37.89
N VAL A 47 1.62 -24.05 38.23
CA VAL A 47 1.79 -25.15 37.27
C VAL A 47 0.40 -25.51 36.75
N LEU A 48 0.00 -24.86 35.67
CA LEU A 48 -1.11 -25.25 34.81
C LEU A 48 -0.50 -25.74 33.50
N LEU A 49 -0.89 -26.93 33.02
CA LEU A 49 -0.49 -27.39 31.70
C LEU A 49 -0.90 -26.32 30.67
N ALA A 50 0.08 -25.61 30.12
CA ALA A 50 -0.14 -24.67 29.06
C ALA A 50 -0.63 -25.46 27.83
N PRO A 51 -1.71 -25.03 27.14
CA PRO A 51 -1.90 -25.48 25.78
C PRO A 51 -0.67 -25.05 24.98
N ASP A 52 -0.11 -25.98 24.20
CA ASP A 52 0.87 -25.68 23.17
C ASP A 52 0.20 -24.72 22.18
N ILE A 53 0.35 -23.42 22.45
CA ILE A 53 0.06 -22.35 21.51
C ILE A 53 1.13 -22.47 20.43
N THR A 54 0.87 -23.37 19.49
CA THR A 54 1.60 -23.45 18.24
C THR A 54 1.64 -22.03 17.69
N GLU A 55 2.83 -21.44 17.72
CA GLU A 55 3.10 -20.08 17.30
C GLU A 55 2.58 -19.97 15.86
N THR A 56 1.39 -19.37 15.70
CA THR A 56 0.79 -19.18 14.39
C THR A 56 1.72 -18.24 13.68
N SER A 57 2.51 -18.78 12.75
CA SER A 57 3.40 -18.00 11.89
C SER A 57 2.57 -16.86 11.31
N ILE A 58 2.77 -15.66 11.86
CA ILE A 58 2.17 -14.43 11.39
C ILE A 58 2.76 -14.20 10.01
N THR A 59 2.08 -14.77 9.01
CA THR A 59 2.43 -14.54 7.62
C THR A 59 2.18 -13.05 7.39
N PRO A 60 3.17 -12.28 6.92
CA PRO A 60 2.99 -10.85 6.72
C PRO A 60 1.83 -10.64 5.76
N SER A 61 0.78 -9.94 6.23
CA SER A 61 -0.35 -9.59 5.38
C SER A 61 0.08 -8.55 4.36
N LYS A 62 -0.21 -8.81 3.08
CA LYS A 62 0.00 -7.84 2.00
C LYS A 62 -1.32 -7.09 1.77
N PHE A 63 -1.26 -5.76 1.89
CA PHE A 63 -2.40 -4.88 1.64
C PHE A 63 -2.43 -4.45 0.18
N TYR A 64 -3.65 -4.30 -0.37
CA TYR A 64 -3.89 -3.87 -1.74
C TYR A 64 -4.93 -2.75 -1.76
N SER A 65 -4.76 -1.79 -2.67
CA SER A 65 -5.70 -0.69 -2.84
C SER A 65 -6.96 -1.16 -3.56
N VAL A 66 -8.13 -0.82 -3.00
CA VAL A 66 -9.42 -1.08 -3.65
C VAL A 66 -9.63 -0.06 -4.76
N VAL A 67 -9.92 -0.56 -5.97
CA VAL A 67 -10.22 0.28 -7.14
C VAL A 67 -11.72 0.53 -7.23
N SER A 68 -12.53 -0.51 -7.05
CA SER A 68 -14.01 -0.41 -7.05
C SER A 68 -14.64 -1.64 -6.43
N VAL A 69 -15.89 -1.50 -5.98
CA VAL A 69 -16.75 -2.60 -5.52
C VAL A 69 -17.72 -2.94 -6.65
N VAL A 70 -17.81 -4.22 -7.01
CA VAL A 70 -18.71 -4.71 -8.07
C VAL A 70 -20.02 -5.19 -7.46
N ASP A 71 -19.93 -5.97 -6.39
CA ASP A 71 -21.05 -6.52 -5.63
C ASP A 71 -20.64 -6.76 -4.16
N GLY A 72 -21.53 -7.27 -3.31
CA GLY A 72 -21.28 -7.55 -1.89
C GLY A 72 -20.11 -8.50 -1.63
N ASP A 73 -19.83 -9.42 -2.56
CA ASP A 73 -18.77 -10.41 -2.47
C ASP A 73 -17.70 -10.27 -3.56
N THR A 74 -17.79 -9.26 -4.42
CA THR A 74 -16.92 -9.11 -5.59
C THR A 74 -16.31 -7.70 -5.65
N ILE A 75 -14.98 -7.61 -5.66
CA ILE A 75 -14.22 -6.35 -5.62
C ILE A 75 -13.11 -6.31 -6.67
N LYS A 76 -12.72 -5.11 -7.08
CA LYS A 76 -11.54 -4.87 -7.91
C LYS A 76 -10.42 -4.27 -7.09
N LEU A 77 -9.24 -4.88 -7.16
CA LEU A 77 -8.04 -4.48 -6.44
C LEU A 77 -6.92 -4.08 -7.41
N ASN A 78 -6.09 -3.14 -7.01
CA ASN A 78 -4.82 -2.85 -7.67
C ASN A 78 -3.74 -3.70 -7.00
N MET A 79 -3.26 -4.70 -7.73
CA MET A 79 -2.16 -5.57 -7.32
C MET A 79 -0.97 -5.31 -8.22
N ASP A 80 0.10 -4.77 -7.64
CA ASP A 80 1.38 -4.54 -8.31
C ASP A 80 1.22 -3.74 -9.64
N GLY A 81 0.31 -2.75 -9.65
CA GLY A 81 0.05 -1.88 -10.80
C GLY A 81 -1.00 -2.39 -11.78
N LYS A 82 -1.60 -3.56 -11.53
CA LYS A 82 -2.63 -4.17 -12.37
C LYS A 82 -3.95 -4.25 -11.62
N THR A 83 -5.04 -3.87 -12.31
CA THR A 83 -6.39 -4.05 -11.77
C THR A 83 -6.87 -5.47 -12.01
N GLU A 84 -7.20 -6.18 -10.93
CA GLU A 84 -7.73 -7.54 -10.96
C GLU A 84 -9.06 -7.62 -10.19
N THR A 85 -9.92 -8.57 -10.56
CA THR A 85 -11.24 -8.75 -9.94
C THR A 85 -11.23 -10.01 -9.08
N PHE A 86 -11.68 -9.91 -7.84
CA PHE A 86 -11.71 -10.99 -6.86
C PHE A 86 -13.11 -11.20 -6.33
N ARG A 87 -13.47 -12.46 -6.12
CA ARG A 87 -14.67 -12.88 -5.40
C ARG A 87 -14.29 -13.53 -4.09
N LEU A 88 -14.93 -13.12 -3.00
CA LEU A 88 -14.68 -13.67 -1.67
C LEU A 88 -15.27 -15.09 -1.59
N ILE A 89 -14.44 -16.06 -1.23
CA ILE A 89 -14.87 -17.43 -0.99
C ILE A 89 -15.54 -17.54 0.37
N GLY A 90 -16.66 -18.26 0.43
CA GLY A 90 -17.43 -18.46 1.66
C GLY A 90 -18.41 -17.32 1.99
N ILE A 91 -18.56 -16.34 1.09
CA ILE A 91 -19.59 -15.30 1.14
C ILE A 91 -20.40 -15.40 -0.15
N ASP A 92 -21.72 -15.34 -0.05
CA ASP A 92 -22.64 -15.28 -1.17
C ASP A 92 -23.67 -14.19 -0.87
N THR A 93 -23.74 -13.19 -1.74
CA THR A 93 -24.53 -11.97 -1.55
C THR A 93 -25.22 -11.59 -2.83
#